data_AF-A0A7W0VSA2-F1
#
_entry.id   AF-A0A7W0VSA2-F1
#
_cell.length_a   1.000
_cell.length_b   1.000
_cell.length_c   1.000
_cell.angle_alpha   90.00
_cell.angle_beta   90.00
_cell.angle_gamma   90.00
#
_symmetry.space_group_name_H-M   'P 1'
#
loop_
_entity.id
_entity.type
_entity.pdbx_description
1 polymer ?
#
loop_
_entity_poly.entity_id
_entity_poly.type
_entity_poly.pdbx_seq_one_letter_code
_entity_poly.pdbx_strand_id
1 'polypeptide(L)'
;MRRLDRVLGDAACNVLATAHRLRKPFTSNRPIQKIVVMKFFGMGSIIVASRSIAALRDTYPNAEIHFVTFKSNKAVLDILGITDHNHYVDPSTPQAFVKTTLGVARTLRRAKCDLVLDLEFFAKFPLVLGSLAGIPQKAGFYLTSESWRRELLDITGFYNSYFHTSDIFLSLVYLCATDDYYYTGFNEFSAKFKYPRIDISQVERAALRNKLAELGIRPTDPLYVINPNTSPDLAPEARKWPKERYGQVADELVATTPTARVLFVGAPDERAYVQSVADTAKTPRKHVVAGALSLRELLVLFAESKLIVSNDSGPMHLACLVDAPIVGLFFGDTPTLFAPIGSRVRTVAPALYSIPLFSVYNGKDVAVGKPSSEIGNAAACTVPVEAVMREVHDLLSMRPALSGVGSVP
;
A
#
# COMPACT_ATOMS: atom_id res chain seq x y z
N MET A 1 16.02 -8.34 6.72
CA MET A 1 15.35 -7.52 7.76
C MET A 1 14.49 -8.37 8.70
N ARG A 2 13.46 -9.10 8.23
CA ARG A 2 12.63 -10.01 9.08
C ARG A 2 13.43 -10.97 9.98
N ARG A 3 14.49 -11.61 9.45
CA ARG A 3 15.38 -12.47 10.25
C ARG A 3 16.14 -11.70 11.34
N LEU A 4 16.60 -10.48 11.05
CA LEU A 4 17.29 -9.62 12.02
C LEU A 4 16.32 -9.12 13.10
N ASP A 5 15.10 -8.74 12.72
CA ASP A 5 14.03 -8.33 13.63
C ASP A 5 13.64 -9.47 14.59
N ARG A 6 13.63 -10.72 14.10
CA ARG A 6 13.38 -11.91 14.93
C ARG A 6 14.53 -12.23 15.89
N VAL A 7 15.79 -12.10 15.47
CA VAL A 7 16.95 -12.52 16.29
C VAL A 7 17.38 -11.44 17.28
N LEU A 8 17.41 -10.17 16.85
CA LEU A 8 17.91 -9.06 17.68
C LEU A 8 16.78 -8.24 18.30
N GLY A 9 15.58 -8.30 17.72
CA GLY A 9 14.46 -7.48 18.17
C GLY A 9 13.97 -7.85 19.56
N ASP A 10 13.90 -9.14 19.92
CA ASP A 10 13.42 -9.57 21.25
C ASP A 10 14.29 -9.04 22.39
N ALA A 11 15.61 -9.24 22.29
CA ALA A 11 16.55 -8.74 23.29
C ALA A 11 16.52 -7.21 23.40
N ALA A 12 16.49 -6.51 22.26
CA ALA A 12 16.40 -5.05 22.23
C ALA A 12 15.06 -4.56 22.83
N CYS A 13 13.94 -5.18 22.47
CA CYS A 13 12.62 -4.81 22.99
C CYS A 13 12.51 -5.07 24.48
N ASN A 14 13.04 -6.17 25.02
CA ASN A 14 13.01 -6.44 26.46
C ASN A 14 13.82 -5.42 27.27
N VAL A 15 15.01 -5.04 26.79
CA VAL A 15 15.83 -3.99 27.41
C VAL A 15 15.11 -2.64 27.35
N LEU A 16 14.56 -2.29 26.19
CA LEU A 16 13.84 -1.04 25.99
C LEU A 16 12.53 -1.00 26.80
N ALA A 17 11.79 -2.11 26.90
CA ALA A 17 10.56 -2.21 27.67
C ALA A 17 10.85 -2.08 29.16
N THR A 18 11.92 -2.70 29.65
CA THR A 18 12.38 -2.50 31.02
C THR A 18 12.77 -1.04 31.28
N ALA A 19 13.56 -0.43 30.38
CA ALA A 19 13.92 0.98 30.48
C ALA A 19 12.71 1.92 30.40
N HIS A 20 11.71 1.58 29.58
CA HIS A 20 10.46 2.32 29.41
C HIS A 20 9.50 2.11 30.60
N ARG A 21 9.53 0.97 31.30
CA ARG A 21 8.81 0.80 32.57
C ARG A 21 9.45 1.59 33.71
N LEU A 22 10.79 1.65 33.73
CA LEU A 22 11.55 2.33 34.78
C LEU A 22 11.54 3.86 34.61
N ARG A 23 11.56 4.35 33.37
CA ARG A 23 11.14 5.72 33.07
C ARG A 23 9.62 5.73 33.06
N LYS A 24 8.95 6.07 34.18
CA LYS A 24 7.50 6.40 34.17
C LYS A 24 7.12 7.04 32.84
N PRO A 25 6.00 6.65 32.18
CA PRO A 25 5.67 7.15 30.86
C PRO A 25 5.84 8.66 30.93
N PHE A 26 6.73 9.21 30.10
CA PHE A 26 6.83 10.64 29.97
C PHE A 26 5.51 11.05 29.32
N THR A 27 4.48 11.24 30.16
CA THR A 27 3.33 12.07 29.84
C THR A 27 3.89 13.47 29.71
N SER A 28 4.47 13.72 28.54
CA SER A 28 4.84 15.06 28.16
C SER A 28 3.54 15.82 28.04
N ASN A 29 3.22 16.65 29.04
CA ASN A 29 2.12 17.61 28.97
C ASN A 29 2.37 18.73 27.93
N ARG A 30 3.42 18.60 27.11
CA ARG A 30 3.71 19.55 26.05
C ARG A 30 2.80 19.27 24.86
N PRO A 31 2.30 20.32 24.19
CA PRO A 31 1.54 20.14 22.96
C PRO A 31 2.41 19.41 21.93
N ILE A 32 1.79 18.49 21.20
CA ILE A 32 2.46 17.76 20.11
C ILE A 32 2.72 18.75 18.97
N GLN A 33 3.98 19.00 18.67
CA GLN A 33 4.41 19.89 17.58
C GLN A 33 5.17 19.16 16.48
N LYS A 34 5.70 17.97 16.76
CA LYS A 34 6.50 17.21 15.78
C LYS A 34 6.19 15.73 15.84
N ILE A 35 5.61 15.22 14.77
CA ILE A 35 5.06 13.87 14.67
C ILE A 35 5.90 13.06 13.70
N VAL A 36 6.28 11.85 14.09
CA VAL A 36 7.01 10.91 13.24
C VAL A 36 6.10 9.76 12.88
N VAL A 37 5.75 9.64 11.60
CA VAL A 37 5.01 8.50 11.07
C VAL A 37 6.01 7.48 10.51
N MET A 38 5.89 6.22 10.92
CA MET A 38 6.77 5.14 10.49
C MET A 38 5.98 4.06 9.74
N LYS A 39 6.32 3.85 8.46
CA LYS A 39 5.81 2.73 7.65
C LYS A 39 6.87 2.30 6.65
N PHE A 40 7.30 1.05 6.70
CA PHE A 40 8.45 0.53 5.96
C PHE A 40 8.05 -0.43 4.84
N PHE A 41 7.13 -1.36 5.12
CA PHE A 41 6.86 -2.46 4.19
C PHE A 41 5.75 -2.12 3.20
N GLY A 42 6.07 -2.15 1.91
CA GLY A 42 5.14 -2.08 0.80
C GLY A 42 4.62 -0.68 0.50
N MET A 43 4.95 -0.15 -0.69
CA MET A 43 4.48 1.17 -1.14
C MET A 43 2.95 1.31 -1.13
N GLY A 44 2.21 0.23 -1.42
CA GLY A 44 0.75 0.23 -1.38
C GLY A 44 0.21 0.55 0.01
N SER A 45 0.84 0.02 1.06
CA SER A 45 0.43 0.30 2.44
C SER A 45 0.69 1.75 2.87
N ILE A 46 1.71 2.41 2.28
CA ILE A 46 1.97 3.84 2.51
C ILE A 46 0.84 4.67 1.88
N ILE A 47 0.40 4.31 0.68
CA ILE A 47 -0.77 4.94 0.05
C ILE A 47 -2.02 4.69 0.90
N VAL A 48 -2.21 3.47 1.43
CA VAL A 48 -3.33 3.14 2.32
C VAL A 48 -3.31 3.96 3.62
N ALA A 49 -2.13 4.30 4.13
CA ALA A 49 -1.93 5.13 5.32
C ALA A 49 -2.09 6.64 5.05
N SER A 50 -2.23 7.09 3.81
CA SER A 50 -2.30 8.52 3.46
C SER A 50 -3.46 9.26 4.16
N ARG A 51 -4.60 8.59 4.39
CA ARG A 51 -5.73 9.13 5.16
C ARG A 51 -5.34 9.49 6.60
N SER A 52 -4.49 8.69 7.23
CA SER A 52 -3.97 8.99 8.57
C SER A 52 -3.11 10.24 8.57
N ILE A 53 -2.34 10.49 7.51
CA ILE A 53 -1.52 11.71 7.41
C ILE A 53 -2.40 12.94 7.24
N ALA A 54 -3.45 12.86 6.42
CA ALA A 54 -4.45 13.93 6.31
C ALA A 54 -5.13 14.21 7.67
N ALA A 55 -5.49 13.16 8.40
CA ALA A 55 -6.06 13.29 9.73
C ALA A 55 -5.09 13.90 10.74
N LEU A 56 -3.80 13.56 10.69
CA LEU A 56 -2.79 14.18 11.54
C LEU A 56 -2.68 15.69 11.28
N ARG A 57 -2.81 16.14 10.03
CA ARG A 57 -2.81 17.58 9.70
C ARG A 57 -4.05 18.30 10.21
N ASP A 58 -5.22 17.66 10.15
CA ASP A 58 -6.46 18.22 10.69
C ASP A 58 -6.44 18.30 12.22
N THR A 59 -6.02 17.21 12.88
CA THR A 59 -5.93 17.12 14.34
C THR A 59 -4.81 17.99 14.90
N TYR A 60 -3.67 18.10 14.21
CA TYR A 60 -2.49 18.86 14.64
C TYR A 60 -2.04 19.86 13.54
N PRO A 61 -2.78 20.96 13.29
CA PRO A 61 -2.54 21.86 12.15
C PRO A 61 -1.15 22.50 12.11
N ASN A 62 -0.54 22.71 13.28
CA ASN A 62 0.76 23.36 13.41
C ASN A 62 1.91 22.36 13.56
N ALA A 63 1.65 21.06 13.54
CA ALA A 63 2.69 20.06 13.76
C ALA A 63 3.50 19.76 12.49
N GLU A 64 4.82 19.69 12.62
CA GLU A 64 5.71 19.15 11.59
C GLU A 64 5.52 17.62 11.51
N ILE A 65 5.29 17.09 10.31
CA ILE A 65 5.16 15.65 10.05
C ILE A 65 6.43 15.15 9.36
N HIS A 66 7.18 14.34 10.11
CA HIS A 66 8.29 13.54 9.61
C HIS A 66 7.80 12.15 9.21
N PHE A 67 8.23 11.63 8.06
CA PHE A 67 7.94 10.27 7.64
C PHE A 67 9.22 9.45 7.54
N VAL A 68 9.24 8.27 8.15
CA VAL A 68 10.39 7.34 8.10
C VAL A 68 9.99 6.08 7.36
N THR A 69 10.77 5.72 6.35
CA THR A 69 10.55 4.51 5.55
C THR A 69 11.85 3.97 4.94
N PHE A 70 11.76 2.93 4.13
CA PHE A 70 12.88 2.45 3.34
C PHE A 70 13.14 3.31 2.10
N LYS A 71 14.41 3.38 1.68
CA LYS A 71 14.83 4.12 0.48
C LYS A 71 14.07 3.72 -0.79
N SER A 72 13.66 2.45 -0.92
CA SER A 72 12.85 1.96 -2.05
C SER A 72 11.47 2.63 -2.15
N ASN A 73 10.94 3.15 -1.05
CA ASN A 73 9.65 3.85 -1.01
C ASN A 73 9.77 5.36 -1.28
N LYS A 74 10.96 5.87 -1.63
CA LYS A 74 11.15 7.30 -1.89
C LYS A 74 10.17 7.84 -2.93
N ALA A 75 10.05 7.15 -4.06
CA ALA A 75 9.22 7.60 -5.17
C ALA A 75 7.73 7.72 -4.79
N VAL A 76 7.19 6.85 -3.92
CA VAL A 76 5.79 6.95 -3.49
C VAL A 76 5.57 8.14 -2.55
N LEU A 77 6.53 8.46 -1.67
CA LEU A 77 6.43 9.66 -0.83
C LEU A 77 6.56 10.95 -1.63
N ASP A 78 7.43 10.97 -2.65
CA ASP A 78 7.55 12.11 -3.56
C ASP A 78 6.24 12.34 -4.34
N ILE A 79 5.55 11.27 -4.76
CA ILE A 79 4.23 11.36 -5.42
C ILE A 79 3.16 11.90 -4.47
N LEU A 80 3.14 11.42 -3.22
CA LEU A 80 2.12 11.82 -2.25
C LEU A 80 2.30 13.28 -1.81
N GLY A 81 3.53 13.72 -1.51
CA GLY A 81 3.82 15.10 -1.13
C GLY A 81 3.09 15.59 0.14
N ILE A 82 2.67 14.69 1.02
CA ILE A 82 1.81 14.99 2.19
C ILE A 82 2.57 15.14 3.52
N THR A 83 3.91 15.21 3.48
CA THR A 83 4.79 15.21 4.67
C THR A 83 5.81 16.35 4.56
N ASP A 84 6.26 16.90 5.69
CA ASP A 84 7.25 18.00 5.69
C ASP A 84 8.67 17.49 5.46
N HIS A 85 8.97 16.33 6.04
CA HIS A 85 10.32 15.77 6.04
C HIS A 85 10.29 14.26 5.85
N ASN A 86 11.03 13.76 4.86
CA ASN A 86 11.15 12.34 4.60
C ASN A 86 12.54 11.82 4.98
N HIS A 87 12.58 10.72 5.71
CA HIS A 87 13.79 10.06 6.19
C HIS A 87 13.85 8.63 5.68
N TYR A 88 15.01 8.23 5.16
CA TYR A 88 15.16 6.94 4.51
C TYR A 88 16.19 6.06 5.21
N VAL A 89 15.77 4.85 5.55
CA VAL A 89 16.65 3.76 5.98
C VAL A 89 17.01 2.93 4.74
N ASP A 90 18.28 2.55 4.62
CA ASP A 90 18.77 1.75 3.49
C ASP A 90 19.01 0.29 3.94
N PRO A 91 18.10 -0.65 3.61
CA PRO A 91 18.22 -2.04 4.03
C PRO A 91 19.10 -2.89 3.10
N SER A 92 19.79 -2.30 2.10
CA SER A 92 20.57 -3.05 1.09
C SER A 92 21.72 -3.88 1.68
N THR A 93 22.38 -3.36 2.71
CA THR A 93 23.46 -4.05 3.43
C THR A 93 23.33 -3.81 4.93
N PRO A 94 23.83 -4.71 5.80
CA PRO A 94 23.83 -4.50 7.24
C PRO A 94 24.51 -3.19 7.67
N GLN A 95 25.62 -2.82 7.05
CA GLN A 95 26.37 -1.59 7.34
C GLN A 95 25.57 -0.34 6.94
N ALA A 96 24.98 -0.33 5.73
CA ALA A 96 24.12 0.76 5.28
C ALA A 96 22.89 0.91 6.20
N PHE A 97 22.28 -0.21 6.58
CA PHE A 97 21.12 -0.24 7.47
C PHE A 97 21.44 0.39 8.83
N VAL A 98 22.52 -0.04 9.49
CA VAL A 98 22.94 0.51 10.79
C VAL A 98 23.31 1.98 10.66
N LYS A 99 24.13 2.35 9.67
CA LYS A 99 24.59 3.74 9.48
C LYS A 99 23.41 4.69 9.25
N THR A 100 22.49 4.32 8.36
CA THR A 100 21.31 5.15 8.04
C THR A 100 20.32 5.19 9.19
N THR A 101 20.07 4.07 9.87
CA THR A 101 19.22 4.03 11.08
C THR A 101 19.74 4.97 12.17
N LEU A 102 21.04 4.92 12.49
CA LEU A 102 21.64 5.82 13.48
C LEU A 102 21.63 7.28 13.01
N GLY A 103 21.78 7.52 11.69
CA GLY A 103 21.62 8.85 11.09
C GLY A 103 20.22 9.41 11.32
N VAL A 104 19.19 8.64 10.95
CA VAL A 104 17.78 9.01 11.15
C VAL A 104 17.48 9.24 12.63
N ALA A 105 17.90 8.34 13.52
CA ALA A 105 17.71 8.50 14.96
C ALA A 105 18.30 9.81 15.50
N ARG A 106 19.51 10.17 15.07
CA ARG A 106 20.16 11.45 15.44
C ARG A 106 19.39 12.66 14.90
N THR A 107 18.92 12.60 13.66
CA THR A 107 18.14 13.68 13.04
C THR A 107 16.83 13.91 13.80
N LEU A 108 16.06 12.84 14.06
CA LEU A 108 14.81 12.92 14.82
C LEU A 108 15.03 13.43 16.25
N ARG A 109 16.10 12.97 16.92
CA ARG A 109 16.49 13.46 18.25
C ARG A 109 16.80 14.96 18.24
N ARG A 110 17.56 15.43 17.25
CA ARG A 110 17.89 16.87 17.11
C ARG A 110 16.67 17.71 16.80
N ALA A 111 15.75 17.18 16.00
CA ALA A 111 14.46 17.81 15.72
C ALA A 111 13.56 17.91 16.96
N LYS A 112 13.82 17.09 18.00
CA LYS A 112 13.04 16.97 19.24
C LYS A 112 11.60 16.53 18.97
N CYS A 113 11.45 15.46 18.18
CA CYS A 113 10.11 14.93 17.88
C CYS A 113 9.39 14.46 19.15
N ASP A 114 8.08 14.69 19.21
CA ASP A 114 7.24 14.49 20.40
C ASP A 114 6.51 13.14 20.36
N LEU A 115 5.98 12.77 19.20
CA LEU A 115 5.12 11.61 19.00
C LEU A 115 5.62 10.73 17.85
N VAL A 116 5.63 9.41 18.06
CA VAL A 116 5.76 8.40 17.01
C VAL A 116 4.41 7.75 16.75
N LEU A 117 4.02 7.61 15.48
CA LEU A 117 2.99 6.69 15.02
C LEU A 117 3.65 5.53 14.28
N ASP A 118 3.64 4.36 14.91
CA ASP A 118 4.08 3.10 14.30
C ASP A 118 2.91 2.42 13.59
N LEU A 119 2.94 2.47 12.26
CA LEU A 119 1.93 1.88 11.39
C LEU A 119 2.32 0.48 10.89
N GLU A 120 3.37 -0.13 11.44
CA GLU A 120 3.61 -1.56 11.29
C GLU A 120 2.79 -2.35 12.32
N PHE A 121 2.47 -3.60 12.00
CA PHE A 121 1.69 -4.46 12.90
C PHE A 121 2.56 -5.40 13.75
N PHE A 122 3.68 -5.87 13.19
CA PHE A 122 4.52 -6.92 13.80
C PHE A 122 6.01 -6.55 13.87
N ALA A 123 6.45 -5.47 13.20
CA ALA A 123 7.87 -5.12 13.16
C ALA A 123 8.30 -4.44 14.46
N LYS A 124 9.40 -4.92 15.07
CA LYS A 124 10.00 -4.31 16.27
C LYS A 124 10.78 -3.04 15.95
N PHE A 125 11.39 -3.02 14.77
CA PHE A 125 12.26 -1.94 14.30
C PHE A 125 11.75 -0.51 14.51
N PRO A 126 10.48 -0.13 14.23
CA PRO A 126 10.03 1.25 14.38
C PRO A 126 10.05 1.73 15.84
N LEU A 127 9.60 0.91 16.79
CA LEU A 127 9.63 1.25 18.23
C LEU A 127 11.07 1.31 18.76
N VAL A 128 11.96 0.44 18.28
CA VAL A 128 13.39 0.52 18.57
C VAL A 128 13.96 1.85 18.07
N LEU A 129 13.66 2.22 16.83
CA LEU A 129 14.13 3.49 16.24
C LEU A 129 13.57 4.71 16.98
N GLY A 130 12.28 4.73 17.31
CA GLY A 130 11.66 5.81 18.09
C GLY A 130 12.29 5.96 19.48
N SER A 131 12.58 4.84 20.13
CA SER A 131 13.28 4.81 21.43
C SER A 131 14.73 5.27 21.32
N LEU A 132 15.46 4.84 20.29
CA LEU A 132 16.80 5.32 19.98
C LEU A 132 16.81 6.81 19.62
N ALA A 133 15.76 7.35 19.00
CA ALA A 133 15.63 8.78 18.76
C ALA A 133 15.33 9.54 20.06
N GLY A 134 14.83 8.87 21.10
CA GLY A 134 14.45 9.50 22.37
C GLY A 134 13.09 10.19 22.32
N ILE A 135 12.19 9.72 21.45
CA ILE A 135 10.85 10.28 21.28
C ILE A 135 9.98 9.87 22.48
N PRO A 136 9.35 10.82 23.19
CA PRO A 136 8.69 10.54 24.45
C PRO A 136 7.43 9.68 24.26
N GLN A 137 6.52 10.05 23.35
CA GLN A 137 5.25 9.34 23.13
C GLN A 137 5.28 8.41 21.92
N LYS A 138 4.70 7.21 22.05
CA LYS A 138 4.61 6.20 21.00
C LYS A 138 3.19 5.66 20.91
N ALA A 139 2.59 5.84 19.73
CA ALA A 139 1.32 5.26 19.34
C ALA A 139 1.56 4.13 18.35
N GLY A 140 0.82 3.03 18.46
CA GLY A 140 0.92 1.92 17.52
C GLY A 140 -0.15 0.86 17.75
N PHE A 141 -0.17 -0.15 16.89
CA PHE A 141 -1.08 -1.28 17.02
C PHE A 141 -0.47 -2.41 17.82
N TYR A 142 -1.28 -3.22 18.51
CA TYR A 142 -0.84 -4.50 19.05
C TYR A 142 -1.72 -5.65 18.55
N LEU A 143 -1.13 -6.85 18.52
CA LEU A 143 -1.83 -8.11 18.36
C LEU A 143 -1.97 -8.76 19.74
N THR A 144 -3.10 -9.40 20.04
CA THR A 144 -3.32 -10.10 21.32
C THR A 144 -2.28 -11.18 21.60
N SER A 145 -1.65 -11.71 20.55
CA SER A 145 -0.55 -12.68 20.61
C SER A 145 0.81 -12.07 21.00
N GLU A 146 0.96 -10.74 21.05
CA GLU A 146 2.24 -10.06 21.25
C GLU A 146 2.20 -9.08 22.42
N SER A 147 2.59 -9.54 23.62
CA SER A 147 2.61 -8.72 24.84
C SER A 147 3.67 -7.62 24.82
N TRP A 148 4.85 -7.88 24.24
CA TRP A 148 6.00 -6.97 24.26
C TRP A 148 5.71 -5.58 23.67
N ARG A 149 4.87 -5.52 22.63
CA ARG A 149 4.56 -4.29 21.90
C ARG A 149 3.72 -3.35 22.75
N ARG A 150 2.76 -3.91 23.50
CA ARG A 150 1.90 -3.16 24.42
C ARG A 150 2.68 -2.47 25.53
N GLU A 151 3.82 -3.02 25.93
CA GLU A 151 4.67 -2.46 26.98
C GLU A 151 5.52 -1.27 26.52
N LEU A 152 5.65 -1.06 25.21
CA LEU A 152 6.45 0.02 24.61
C LEU A 152 5.60 1.16 24.03
N LEU A 153 4.28 0.99 24.04
CA LEU A 153 3.32 1.94 23.46
C LEU A 153 2.62 2.70 24.59
N ASP A 154 2.56 4.01 24.43
CA ASP A 154 1.79 4.90 25.30
C ASP A 154 0.32 4.95 24.83
N ILE A 155 0.07 4.84 23.51
CA ILE A 155 -1.27 4.83 22.91
C ILE A 155 -1.41 3.53 22.10
N THR A 156 -2.34 2.67 22.51
CA THR A 156 -2.47 1.32 21.97
C THR A 156 -3.72 1.16 21.12
N GLY A 157 -3.54 1.11 19.80
CA GLY A 157 -4.57 0.70 18.85
C GLY A 157 -4.69 -0.83 18.78
N PHE A 158 -5.91 -1.31 18.55
CA PHE A 158 -6.16 -2.74 18.33
C PHE A 158 -6.21 -3.03 16.83
N TYR A 159 -5.44 -4.01 16.35
CA TYR A 159 -5.59 -4.50 14.98
C TYR A 159 -6.86 -5.35 14.88
N ASN A 160 -7.80 -4.94 14.02
CA ASN A 160 -9.07 -5.61 13.84
C ASN A 160 -9.30 -5.96 12.36
N SER A 161 -9.20 -7.25 12.03
CA SER A 161 -9.33 -7.76 10.66
C SER A 161 -10.74 -7.65 10.05
N TYR A 162 -11.72 -7.12 10.78
CA TYR A 162 -13.04 -6.81 10.21
C TYR A 162 -13.08 -5.46 9.50
N PHE A 163 -12.07 -4.61 9.71
CA PHE A 163 -12.02 -3.27 9.10
C PHE A 163 -10.97 -3.19 8.00
N HIS A 164 -11.24 -2.30 7.05
CA HIS A 164 -10.28 -1.99 6.00
C HIS A 164 -8.99 -1.40 6.63
N THR A 165 -7.82 -1.77 6.09
CA THR A 165 -6.53 -1.39 6.67
C THR A 165 -6.33 0.13 6.73
N SER A 166 -6.94 0.89 5.81
CA SER A 166 -6.93 2.36 5.87
C SER A 166 -7.63 2.88 7.13
N ASP A 167 -8.75 2.27 7.52
CA ASP A 167 -9.48 2.67 8.72
C ASP A 167 -8.74 2.20 9.98
N ILE A 168 -8.10 1.03 9.95
CA ILE A 168 -7.19 0.61 11.03
C ILE A 168 -6.11 1.67 11.24
N PHE A 169 -5.40 2.10 10.19
CA PHE A 169 -4.38 3.14 10.32
C PHE A 169 -4.94 4.47 10.82
N LEU A 170 -6.14 4.83 10.40
CA LEU A 170 -6.79 6.08 10.78
C LEU A 170 -7.28 6.05 12.23
N SER A 171 -7.66 4.89 12.74
CA SER A 171 -8.13 4.71 14.12
C SER A 171 -7.05 5.04 15.15
N LEU A 172 -5.78 4.86 14.81
CA LEU A 172 -4.68 5.27 15.68
C LEU A 172 -4.60 6.79 15.85
N VAL A 173 -4.86 7.55 14.77
CA VAL A 173 -4.92 9.02 14.84
C VAL A 173 -6.13 9.47 15.67
N TYR A 174 -7.25 8.79 15.50
CA TYR A 174 -8.45 9.01 16.29
C TYR A 174 -8.20 8.80 17.79
N LEU A 175 -7.54 7.71 18.17
CA LEU A 175 -7.18 7.46 19.57
C LEU A 175 -6.27 8.56 20.12
N CYS A 176 -5.25 8.97 19.36
CA CYS A 176 -4.37 10.06 19.78
C CYS A 176 -5.12 11.39 20.01
N ALA A 177 -6.28 11.58 19.37
CA ALA A 177 -7.04 12.82 19.42
C ALA A 177 -8.14 12.83 20.50
N THR A 178 -8.66 11.65 20.89
CA THR A 178 -9.95 11.57 21.60
C THR A 178 -9.93 10.74 22.87
N ASP A 179 -8.94 9.86 23.05
CA ASP A 179 -8.94 8.81 24.10
C ASP A 179 -10.22 7.93 24.12
N ASP A 180 -11.00 7.90 23.02
CA ASP A 180 -12.17 7.03 22.90
C ASP A 180 -11.75 5.63 22.43
N TYR A 181 -11.48 4.75 23.39
CA TYR A 181 -11.10 3.36 23.16
C TYR A 181 -12.24 2.47 22.64
N TYR A 182 -13.48 2.96 22.62
CA TYR A 182 -14.64 2.27 22.04
C TYR A 182 -14.98 2.76 20.62
N TYR A 183 -14.27 3.77 20.11
CA TYR A 183 -14.40 4.27 18.74
C TYR A 183 -15.82 4.71 18.36
N THR A 184 -16.58 5.21 19.34
CA THR A 184 -17.99 5.60 19.18
C THR A 184 -18.17 6.74 18.16
N GLY A 185 -17.21 7.67 18.10
CA GLY A 185 -17.17 8.76 17.12
C GLY A 185 -16.36 8.47 15.85
N PHE A 186 -15.84 7.25 15.68
CA PHE A 186 -14.88 6.96 14.61
C PHE A 186 -15.49 7.04 13.20
N ASN A 187 -16.77 6.67 13.03
CA ASN A 187 -17.43 6.75 11.73
C ASN A 187 -17.51 8.20 11.22
N GLU A 188 -17.89 9.14 12.09
CA GLU A 188 -17.94 10.56 11.75
C GLU A 188 -16.55 11.14 11.51
N PHE A 189 -15.57 10.74 12.33
CA PHE A 189 -14.17 11.14 12.16
C PHE A 189 -13.61 10.65 10.82
N SER A 190 -13.76 9.36 10.53
CA SER A 190 -13.16 8.71 9.35
C SER A 190 -13.78 9.18 8.03
N ALA A 191 -15.04 9.62 8.03
CA ALA A 191 -15.74 10.11 6.86
C ALA A 191 -15.11 11.38 6.26
N LYS A 192 -14.45 12.21 7.10
CA LYS A 192 -13.80 13.47 6.72
C LYS A 192 -12.58 13.27 5.82
N PHE A 193 -11.88 12.15 5.99
CA PHE A 193 -10.59 11.93 5.35
C PHE A 193 -10.71 11.00 4.16
N LYS A 194 -10.30 11.48 2.98
CA LYS A 194 -10.27 10.71 1.72
C LYS A 194 -8.83 10.47 1.29
N TYR A 195 -8.64 9.55 0.35
CA TYR A 195 -7.34 9.37 -0.29
C TYR A 195 -6.98 10.65 -1.06
N PRO A 196 -5.69 11.05 -1.08
CA PRO A 196 -5.27 12.17 -1.91
C PRO A 196 -5.52 11.87 -3.38
N ARG A 197 -5.98 12.88 -4.11
CA ARG A 197 -6.07 12.84 -5.57
C ARG A 197 -4.91 13.62 -6.14
N ILE A 198 -4.20 13.00 -7.07
CA ILE A 198 -3.01 13.54 -7.68
C ILE A 198 -3.35 14.01 -9.09
N ASP A 199 -3.19 15.30 -9.32
CA ASP A 199 -3.36 15.86 -10.66
C ASP A 199 -2.19 15.49 -11.57
N ILE A 200 -2.54 15.19 -12.81
CA ILE A 200 -1.60 14.82 -13.86
C ILE A 200 -1.59 15.92 -14.91
N SER A 201 -0.45 16.60 -15.04
CA SER A 201 -0.28 17.75 -15.94
C SER A 201 -0.29 17.33 -17.41
N GLN A 202 -0.56 18.28 -18.31
CA GLN A 202 -0.50 18.03 -19.75
C GLN A 202 0.91 17.68 -20.23
N VAL A 203 1.95 18.21 -19.58
CA VAL A 203 3.35 17.89 -19.89
C VAL A 203 3.64 16.41 -19.60
N GLU A 204 3.18 15.90 -18.45
CA GLU A 204 3.33 14.50 -18.08
C GLU A 204 2.57 13.57 -19.03
N ARG A 205 1.34 13.95 -19.42
CA ARG A 205 0.56 13.21 -20.42
C ARG A 205 1.25 13.19 -21.78
N ALA A 206 1.79 14.32 -22.23
CA ALA A 206 2.53 14.41 -23.49
C ALA A 206 3.80 13.55 -23.47
N ALA A 207 4.55 13.57 -22.37
CA ALA A 207 5.74 12.73 -22.19
C ALA A 207 5.39 11.23 -22.27
N LEU A 208 4.30 10.79 -21.60
CA LEU A 208 3.82 9.41 -21.73
C LEU A 208 3.40 9.10 -23.17
N ARG A 209 2.65 9.98 -23.84
CA ARG A 209 2.21 9.77 -25.23
C ARG A 209 3.37 9.59 -26.18
N ASN A 210 4.46 10.33 -26.02
CA ASN A 210 5.67 10.17 -26.83
C ASN A 210 6.28 8.77 -26.64
N LYS A 211 6.42 8.30 -25.40
CA LYS A 211 6.89 6.92 -25.12
C LYS A 211 5.97 5.86 -25.71
N LEU A 212 4.65 6.06 -25.64
CA LEU A 212 3.67 5.12 -26.20
C LEU A 212 3.68 5.12 -27.74
N ALA A 213 3.96 6.26 -28.37
CA ALA A 213 4.06 6.38 -29.82
C ALA A 213 5.21 5.53 -30.40
N GLU A 214 6.32 5.38 -29.66
CA GLU A 214 7.42 4.47 -30.02
C GLU A 214 6.98 3.01 -30.10
N LEU A 215 5.90 2.64 -29.40
CA LEU A 215 5.27 1.32 -29.44
C LEU A 215 4.15 1.23 -30.52
N GLY A 216 3.97 2.27 -31.33
CA GLY A 216 2.90 2.37 -32.32
C GLY A 216 1.50 2.59 -31.71
N ILE A 217 1.43 3.06 -30.46
CA ILE A 217 0.16 3.36 -29.78
C ILE A 217 -0.22 4.81 -30.06
N ARG A 218 -1.42 5.01 -30.62
CA ARG A 218 -1.92 6.35 -30.94
C ARG A 218 -2.63 6.97 -29.74
N PRO A 219 -2.66 8.32 -29.62
CA PRO A 219 -3.38 8.99 -28.52
C PRO A 219 -4.87 8.64 -28.42
N THR A 220 -5.50 8.22 -29.52
CA THR A 220 -6.91 7.83 -29.58
C THR A 220 -7.15 6.36 -29.22
N ASP A 221 -6.11 5.53 -29.14
CA ASP A 221 -6.25 4.12 -28.85
C ASP A 221 -6.61 3.96 -27.34
N PRO A 222 -7.71 3.28 -26.99
CA PRO A 222 -8.05 3.01 -25.60
C PRO A 222 -6.95 2.19 -24.91
N LEU A 223 -6.56 2.57 -23.70
CA LEU A 223 -5.53 1.86 -22.94
C LEU A 223 -6.17 0.98 -21.87
N TYR A 224 -5.84 -0.30 -21.88
CA TYR A 224 -6.09 -1.24 -20.79
C TYR A 224 -4.77 -1.67 -20.19
N VAL A 225 -4.70 -1.74 -18.86
CA VAL A 225 -3.47 -2.11 -18.16
C VAL A 225 -3.69 -3.38 -17.36
N ILE A 226 -2.75 -4.32 -17.49
CA ILE A 226 -2.73 -5.55 -16.71
C ILE A 226 -1.46 -5.57 -15.86
N ASN A 227 -1.62 -5.69 -14.55
CA ASN A 227 -0.53 -5.93 -13.60
C ASN A 227 -0.65 -7.35 -13.02
N PRO A 228 0.11 -8.33 -13.56
CA PRO A 228 0.06 -9.72 -13.10
C PRO A 228 0.94 -10.00 -11.88
N ASN A 229 1.63 -8.98 -11.35
CA ASN A 229 2.61 -9.14 -10.26
C ASN A 229 2.04 -8.81 -8.88
N THR A 230 2.76 -9.30 -7.87
CA THR A 230 2.53 -8.98 -6.47
C THR A 230 3.89 -8.84 -5.77
N SER A 231 3.88 -8.40 -4.51
CA SER A 231 5.08 -8.25 -3.71
C SER A 231 5.90 -9.56 -3.69
N PRO A 232 7.19 -9.55 -4.08
CA PRO A 232 8.02 -10.75 -4.11
C PRO A 232 8.26 -11.32 -2.70
N ASP A 233 8.21 -10.46 -1.68
CA ASP A 233 8.51 -10.83 -0.29
C ASP A 233 7.36 -11.50 0.47
N LEU A 234 6.17 -11.61 -0.14
CA LEU A 234 4.94 -11.99 0.55
C LEU A 234 4.16 -13.06 -0.23
N ALA A 235 4.62 -14.31 -0.11
CA ALA A 235 4.00 -15.50 -0.70
C ALA A 235 3.53 -15.30 -2.16
N PRO A 236 4.43 -14.88 -3.07
CA PRO A 236 4.06 -14.44 -4.41
C PRO A 236 3.36 -15.55 -5.22
N GLU A 237 3.75 -16.82 -5.04
CA GLU A 237 3.16 -17.95 -5.76
C GLU A 237 1.67 -18.14 -5.46
N ALA A 238 1.23 -17.89 -4.22
CA ALA A 238 -0.18 -18.02 -3.85
C ALA A 238 -1.04 -16.81 -4.22
N ARG A 239 -0.41 -15.70 -4.58
CA ARG A 239 -1.06 -14.40 -4.82
C ARG A 239 -1.11 -14.00 -6.28
N LYS A 240 -0.70 -14.90 -7.19
CA LYS A 240 -0.73 -14.70 -8.64
C LYS A 240 -1.74 -15.64 -9.29
N TRP A 241 -2.58 -15.10 -10.18
CA TRP A 241 -3.44 -15.89 -11.06
C TRP A 241 -2.61 -16.70 -12.08
N PRO A 242 -3.15 -17.81 -12.65
CA PRO A 242 -2.54 -18.47 -13.80
C PRO A 242 -2.27 -17.51 -14.97
N LYS A 243 -1.14 -17.69 -15.66
CA LYS A 243 -0.66 -16.75 -16.68
C LYS A 243 -1.64 -16.61 -17.84
N GLU A 244 -2.16 -17.75 -18.28
CA GLU A 244 -3.06 -17.92 -19.41
C GLU A 244 -4.33 -17.11 -19.24
N ARG A 245 -4.77 -16.91 -18.00
CA ARG A 245 -5.99 -16.19 -17.70
C ARG A 245 -5.86 -14.69 -17.89
N TYR A 246 -4.70 -14.10 -17.60
CA TYR A 246 -4.44 -12.72 -17.99
C TYR A 246 -4.38 -12.57 -19.51
N GLY A 247 -3.84 -13.57 -20.21
CA GLY A 247 -3.82 -13.61 -21.67
C GLY A 247 -5.24 -13.62 -22.25
N GLN A 248 -6.11 -14.46 -21.70
CA GLN A 248 -7.54 -14.52 -22.05
C GLN A 248 -8.26 -13.19 -21.79
N VAL A 249 -8.03 -12.56 -20.63
CA VAL A 249 -8.58 -11.20 -20.35
C VAL A 249 -8.10 -10.19 -21.39
N ALA A 250 -6.82 -10.20 -21.76
CA ALA A 250 -6.28 -9.30 -22.78
C ALA A 250 -6.95 -9.53 -24.15
N ASP A 251 -7.18 -10.79 -24.53
CA ASP A 251 -7.83 -11.15 -25.79
C ASP A 251 -9.29 -10.69 -25.81
N GLU A 252 -10.04 -10.90 -24.73
CA GLU A 252 -11.45 -10.47 -24.62
C GLU A 252 -11.60 -8.93 -24.61
N LEU A 253 -10.70 -8.22 -23.94
CA LEU A 253 -10.66 -6.75 -23.94
C LEU A 253 -10.45 -6.18 -25.36
N VAL A 254 -9.59 -6.80 -26.16
CA VAL A 254 -9.37 -6.38 -27.55
C VAL A 254 -10.51 -6.83 -28.46
N ALA A 255 -11.12 -7.99 -28.22
CA ALA A 255 -12.29 -8.45 -28.97
C ALA A 255 -13.48 -7.48 -28.82
N THR A 256 -13.72 -6.99 -27.61
CA THR A 256 -14.78 -6.01 -27.32
C THR A 256 -14.43 -4.59 -27.78
N THR A 257 -13.14 -4.23 -27.75
CA THR A 257 -12.64 -2.92 -28.20
C THR A 257 -11.49 -3.09 -29.21
N PRO A 258 -11.78 -3.28 -30.52
CA PRO A 258 -10.78 -3.68 -31.51
C PRO A 258 -9.59 -2.72 -31.71
N THR A 259 -9.71 -1.47 -31.27
CA THR A 259 -8.64 -0.45 -31.32
C THR A 259 -7.83 -0.36 -30.02
N ALA A 260 -8.24 -1.03 -28.95
CA ALA A 260 -7.59 -0.96 -27.65
C ALA A 260 -6.18 -1.57 -27.66
N ARG A 261 -5.35 -1.06 -26.76
CA ARG A 261 -3.99 -1.54 -26.48
C ARG A 261 -3.95 -2.09 -25.06
N VAL A 262 -3.36 -3.26 -24.90
CA VAL A 262 -3.20 -3.89 -23.59
C VAL A 262 -1.75 -3.77 -23.16
N LEU A 263 -1.51 -3.07 -22.06
CA LEU A 263 -0.17 -2.83 -21.53
C LEU A 263 0.04 -3.69 -20.28
N PHE A 264 1.03 -4.56 -20.33
CA PHE A 264 1.47 -5.35 -19.19
C PHE A 264 2.58 -4.60 -18.45
N VAL A 265 2.34 -4.29 -17.17
CA VAL A 265 3.22 -3.48 -16.32
C VAL A 265 3.94 -4.34 -15.27
N GLY A 266 5.04 -3.82 -14.72
CA GLY A 266 5.83 -4.46 -13.68
C GLY A 266 7.14 -3.71 -13.44
N ALA A 267 7.88 -4.12 -12.41
CA ALA A 267 9.22 -3.62 -12.14
C ALA A 267 10.26 -4.16 -13.15
N PRO A 268 11.45 -3.55 -13.27
CA PRO A 268 12.48 -3.99 -14.23
C PRO A 268 12.88 -5.46 -14.08
N ASP A 269 13.04 -5.93 -12.86
CA ASP A 269 13.38 -7.32 -12.50
C ASP A 269 12.23 -8.31 -12.76
N GLU A 270 11.00 -7.83 -12.91
CA GLU A 270 9.83 -8.64 -13.22
C GLU A 270 9.59 -8.80 -14.73
N ARG A 271 10.35 -8.09 -15.58
CA ARG A 271 10.10 -8.01 -17.03
C ARG A 271 10.01 -9.38 -17.71
N ALA A 272 10.88 -10.31 -17.35
CA ALA A 272 10.87 -11.67 -17.92
C ALA A 272 9.58 -12.44 -17.56
N TYR A 273 9.12 -12.33 -16.31
CA TYR A 273 7.86 -12.94 -15.89
C TYR A 273 6.67 -12.30 -16.61
N VAL A 274 6.62 -10.96 -16.66
CA VAL A 274 5.55 -10.22 -17.33
C VAL A 274 5.48 -10.55 -18.82
N GLN A 275 6.63 -10.68 -19.49
CA GLN A 275 6.70 -11.13 -20.87
C GLN A 275 6.08 -12.52 -21.03
N SER A 276 6.45 -13.47 -20.16
CA SER A 276 5.87 -14.83 -20.22
C SER A 276 4.35 -14.86 -20.00
N VAL A 277 3.78 -13.87 -19.30
CA VAL A 277 2.33 -13.72 -19.15
C VAL A 277 1.73 -13.15 -20.43
N ALA A 278 2.30 -12.06 -20.95
CA ALA A 278 1.84 -11.44 -22.18
C ALA A 278 1.88 -12.41 -23.37
N ASP A 279 2.88 -13.29 -23.44
CA ASP A 279 3.04 -14.29 -24.50
C ASP A 279 1.85 -15.28 -24.57
N THR A 280 1.11 -15.47 -23.46
CA THR A 280 -0.10 -16.31 -23.45
C THR A 280 -1.30 -15.69 -24.16
N ALA A 281 -1.33 -14.37 -24.34
CA ALA A 281 -2.39 -13.68 -25.08
C ALA A 281 -2.22 -13.88 -26.60
N LYS A 282 -3.30 -14.03 -27.35
CA LYS A 282 -3.25 -14.19 -28.81
C LYS A 282 -3.26 -12.85 -29.56
N THR A 283 -3.76 -11.80 -28.93
CA THR A 283 -3.87 -10.47 -29.55
C THR A 283 -2.51 -9.88 -29.89
N PRO A 284 -2.32 -9.29 -31.10
CA PRO A 284 -1.10 -8.59 -31.44
C PRO A 284 -1.03 -7.17 -30.83
N ARG A 285 -2.09 -6.72 -30.14
CA ARG A 285 -2.18 -5.36 -29.55
C ARG A 285 -1.66 -5.29 -28.11
N LYS A 286 -0.90 -6.29 -27.68
CA LYS A 286 -0.27 -6.39 -26.36
C LYS A 286 1.12 -5.76 -26.35
N HIS A 287 1.47 -5.09 -25.26
CA HIS A 287 2.77 -4.45 -25.08
C HIS A 287 3.29 -4.70 -23.67
N VAL A 288 4.57 -5.04 -23.53
CA VAL A 288 5.24 -5.22 -22.23
C VAL A 288 6.06 -3.99 -21.89
N VAL A 289 5.57 -3.19 -20.94
CA VAL A 289 6.21 -1.96 -20.46
C VAL A 289 6.79 -2.11 -19.06
N ALA A 290 6.91 -3.35 -18.56
CA ALA A 290 7.60 -3.66 -17.32
C ALA A 290 9.06 -3.14 -17.35
N GLY A 291 9.40 -2.31 -16.37
CA GLY A 291 10.67 -1.60 -16.25
C GLY A 291 10.87 -0.40 -17.19
N ALA A 292 9.92 -0.08 -18.08
CA ALA A 292 10.03 1.04 -19.02
C ALA A 292 9.49 2.37 -18.48
N LEU A 293 8.75 2.32 -17.36
CA LEU A 293 8.10 3.47 -16.75
C LEU A 293 8.64 3.69 -15.34
N SER A 294 8.90 4.95 -15.00
CA SER A 294 9.04 5.37 -13.61
C SER A 294 7.70 5.24 -12.87
N LEU A 295 7.73 5.26 -11.52
CA LEU A 295 6.51 5.19 -10.73
C LEU A 295 5.54 6.34 -11.03
N ARG A 296 6.07 7.54 -11.30
CA ARG A 296 5.26 8.70 -11.69
C ARG A 296 4.62 8.49 -13.07
N GLU A 297 5.36 7.96 -14.04
CA GLU A 297 4.79 7.65 -15.37
C GLU A 297 3.76 6.51 -15.32
N LEU A 298 3.92 5.53 -14.44
CA LEU A 298 2.90 4.50 -14.19
C LEU A 298 1.60 5.13 -13.67
N LEU A 299 1.69 6.14 -12.79
CA LEU A 299 0.53 6.90 -12.32
C LEU A 299 -0.15 7.67 -13.47
N VAL A 300 0.63 8.29 -14.37
CA VAL A 300 0.11 8.94 -15.60
C VAL A 300 -0.60 7.92 -16.49
N LEU A 301 0.00 6.74 -16.67
CA LEU A 301 -0.60 5.67 -17.46
C LEU A 301 -1.95 5.23 -16.86
N PHE A 302 -2.03 5.08 -15.54
CA PHE A 302 -3.29 4.78 -14.86
C PHE A 302 -4.34 5.86 -15.06
N ALA A 303 -3.97 7.14 -15.03
CA ALA A 303 -4.90 8.24 -15.26
C ALA A 303 -5.47 8.26 -16.70
N GLU A 304 -4.68 7.85 -17.70
CA GLU A 304 -5.11 7.78 -19.10
C GLU A 304 -5.77 6.42 -19.46
N SER A 305 -5.77 5.45 -18.54
CA SER A 305 -6.31 4.11 -18.78
C SER A 305 -7.83 4.05 -18.65
N LYS A 306 -8.48 3.30 -19.54
CA LYS A 306 -9.91 2.98 -19.45
C LYS A 306 -10.21 1.92 -18.40
N LEU A 307 -9.24 1.05 -18.13
CA LEU A 307 -9.35 0.00 -17.13
C LEU A 307 -7.97 -0.49 -16.71
N ILE A 308 -7.86 -0.85 -15.43
CA ILE A 308 -6.72 -1.56 -14.87
C ILE A 308 -7.23 -2.88 -14.29
N VAL A 309 -6.56 -3.98 -14.61
CA VAL A 309 -6.73 -5.27 -13.93
C VAL A 309 -5.44 -5.56 -13.19
N SER A 310 -5.49 -5.68 -11.87
CA SER A 310 -4.28 -5.80 -11.05
C SER A 310 -4.47 -6.80 -9.93
N ASN A 311 -3.45 -7.62 -9.68
CA ASN A 311 -3.36 -8.32 -8.40
C ASN A 311 -3.21 -7.33 -7.24
N ASP A 312 -3.53 -7.82 -6.04
CA ASP A 312 -3.24 -7.17 -4.76
C ASP A 312 -1.73 -6.87 -4.63
N SER A 313 -1.38 -5.61 -4.88
CA SER A 313 0.00 -5.14 -4.99
C SER A 313 0.07 -3.62 -4.91
N GLY A 314 1.28 -3.06 -4.83
CA GLY A 314 1.49 -1.62 -4.79
C GLY A 314 0.80 -0.85 -5.94
N PRO A 315 0.93 -1.27 -7.21
CA PRO A 315 0.26 -0.60 -8.34
C PRO A 315 -1.26 -0.52 -8.21
N MET A 316 -1.93 -1.53 -7.61
CA MET A 316 -3.38 -1.48 -7.38
C MET A 316 -3.77 -0.26 -6.53
N HIS A 317 -3.01 0.03 -5.47
CA HIS A 317 -3.28 1.21 -4.63
C HIS A 317 -2.84 2.52 -5.29
N LEU A 318 -1.84 2.49 -6.17
CA LEU A 318 -1.42 3.66 -6.95
C LEU A 318 -2.56 4.16 -7.85
N ALA A 319 -3.36 3.25 -8.42
CA ALA A 319 -4.54 3.59 -9.22
C ALA A 319 -5.56 4.45 -8.44
N CYS A 320 -5.65 4.28 -7.12
CA CYS A 320 -6.50 5.11 -6.26
C CYS A 320 -6.12 6.58 -6.32
N LEU A 321 -4.84 6.93 -6.52
CA LEU A 321 -4.42 8.34 -6.47
C LEU A 321 -4.97 9.17 -7.64
N VAL A 322 -5.37 8.52 -8.75
CA VAL A 322 -5.93 9.18 -9.94
C VAL A 322 -7.37 8.73 -10.23
N ASP A 323 -7.99 8.05 -9.27
CA ASP A 323 -9.34 7.49 -9.37
C ASP A 323 -9.56 6.65 -10.65
N ALA A 324 -8.53 5.90 -11.05
CA ALA A 324 -8.58 5.09 -12.26
C ALA A 324 -9.55 3.91 -12.11
N PRO A 325 -10.28 3.52 -13.16
CA PRO A 325 -11.13 2.33 -13.13
C PRO A 325 -10.26 1.09 -12.91
N ILE A 326 -10.56 0.32 -11.86
CA ILE A 326 -9.75 -0.85 -11.51
C ILE A 326 -10.60 -2.06 -11.09
N VAL A 327 -10.19 -3.24 -11.57
CA VAL A 327 -10.58 -4.55 -11.05
C VAL A 327 -9.39 -5.11 -10.27
N GLY A 328 -9.51 -5.17 -8.95
CA GLY A 328 -8.52 -5.74 -8.04
C GLY A 328 -8.71 -7.24 -7.87
N LEU A 329 -7.65 -8.03 -8.05
CA LEU A 329 -7.65 -9.48 -7.92
C LEU A 329 -7.00 -9.89 -6.60
N PHE A 330 -7.77 -10.60 -5.76
CA PHE A 330 -7.39 -10.98 -4.41
C PHE A 330 -7.37 -12.49 -4.26
N PHE A 331 -6.18 -13.09 -4.13
CA PHE A 331 -6.02 -14.54 -4.03
C PHE A 331 -5.38 -15.01 -2.73
N GLY A 332 -4.67 -14.12 -2.04
CA GLY A 332 -4.04 -14.42 -0.75
C GLY A 332 -4.86 -13.94 0.42
N ASP A 333 -5.44 -12.74 0.31
CA ASP A 333 -6.17 -12.06 1.38
C ASP A 333 -7.57 -11.67 0.90
N THR A 334 -8.41 -11.17 1.80
CA THR A 334 -9.76 -10.70 1.47
C THR A 334 -9.75 -9.26 0.96
N PRO A 335 -10.61 -8.91 -0.01
CA PRO A 335 -10.81 -7.52 -0.43
C PRO A 335 -11.21 -6.59 0.72
N THR A 336 -11.86 -7.10 1.78
CA THR A 336 -12.23 -6.32 2.97
C THR A 336 -11.06 -5.54 3.56
N LEU A 337 -9.85 -6.11 3.55
CA LEU A 337 -8.68 -5.51 4.19
C LEU A 337 -7.93 -4.50 3.31
N PHE A 338 -7.91 -4.72 2.00
CA PHE A 338 -6.99 -4.02 1.08
C PHE A 338 -7.61 -3.64 -0.27
N ALA A 339 -8.93 -3.72 -0.44
CA ALA A 339 -9.58 -3.23 -1.66
C ALA A 339 -9.12 -1.80 -1.99
N PRO A 340 -8.84 -1.49 -3.27
CA PRO A 340 -8.56 -0.10 -3.63
C PRO A 340 -9.77 0.78 -3.30
N ILE A 341 -9.52 2.02 -2.87
CA ILE A 341 -10.56 2.98 -2.54
C ILE A 341 -10.66 4.00 -3.68
N GLY A 342 -11.80 4.02 -4.35
CA GLY A 342 -12.08 4.90 -5.48
C GLY A 342 -13.54 4.83 -5.91
N SER A 343 -13.96 5.72 -6.81
CA SER A 343 -15.33 5.76 -7.31
C SER A 343 -15.65 4.61 -8.27
N ARG A 344 -14.61 4.04 -8.89
CA ARG A 344 -14.70 3.02 -9.95
C ARG A 344 -13.83 1.82 -9.62
N VAL A 345 -14.25 1.08 -8.60
CA VAL A 345 -13.57 -0.11 -8.12
C VAL A 345 -14.48 -1.33 -8.22
N ARG A 346 -13.90 -2.44 -8.67
CA ARG A 346 -14.41 -3.80 -8.48
C ARG A 346 -13.31 -4.69 -7.92
N THR A 347 -13.72 -5.77 -7.27
CA THR A 347 -12.79 -6.76 -6.72
C THR A 347 -13.26 -8.15 -7.01
N VAL A 348 -12.33 -9.04 -7.36
CA VAL A 348 -12.61 -10.46 -7.57
C VAL A 348 -11.73 -11.25 -6.63
N ALA A 349 -12.36 -12.20 -5.93
CA ALA A 349 -11.69 -13.12 -5.03
C ALA A 349 -12.29 -14.53 -5.19
N PRO A 350 -11.55 -15.58 -4.81
CA PRO A 350 -12.11 -16.91 -4.58
C PRO A 350 -13.28 -16.87 -3.59
N ALA A 351 -14.06 -17.95 -3.54
CA ALA A 351 -14.99 -18.15 -2.42
C ALA A 351 -14.23 -18.05 -1.09
N LEU A 352 -14.87 -17.47 -0.06
CA LEU A 352 -14.19 -17.06 1.18
C LEU A 352 -13.34 -18.18 1.82
N TYR A 353 -13.87 -19.40 1.89
CA TYR A 353 -13.16 -20.56 2.45
C TYR A 353 -11.99 -21.07 1.59
N SER A 354 -11.93 -20.66 0.32
CA SER A 354 -10.84 -20.98 -0.60
C SER A 354 -9.71 -19.95 -0.57
N ILE A 355 -9.89 -18.81 0.11
CA ILE A 355 -8.81 -17.84 0.32
C ILE A 355 -7.88 -18.39 1.40
N PRO A 356 -6.56 -18.52 1.13
CA PRO A 356 -5.62 -19.03 2.12
C PRO A 356 -5.51 -18.05 3.30
N LEU A 357 -5.05 -18.52 4.46
CA LEU A 357 -4.90 -17.69 5.65
C LEU A 357 -3.67 -16.76 5.55
N PHE A 358 -3.60 -15.85 4.58
CA PHE A 358 -2.58 -14.81 4.52
C PHE A 358 -2.97 -13.65 5.45
N SER A 359 -2.46 -13.65 6.68
CA SER A 359 -2.88 -12.65 7.69
C SER A 359 -1.71 -12.03 8.41
N VAL A 360 -1.91 -10.89 9.07
CA VAL A 360 -0.86 -10.32 9.92
C VAL A 360 -0.48 -11.25 11.08
N TYR A 361 -1.42 -12.07 11.56
CA TYR A 361 -1.24 -13.00 12.68
C TYR A 361 -0.23 -14.11 12.39
N ASN A 362 -0.03 -14.48 11.12
CA ASN A 362 0.99 -15.44 10.71
C ASN A 362 2.14 -14.81 9.92
N GLY A 363 2.30 -13.48 10.01
CA GLY A 363 3.37 -12.76 9.32
C GLY A 363 3.17 -12.64 7.80
N LYS A 364 1.92 -12.76 7.33
CA LYS A 364 1.53 -12.78 5.92
C LYS A 364 2.20 -13.95 5.19
N ASP A 365 2.06 -15.13 5.77
CA ASP A 365 2.38 -16.41 5.14
C ASP A 365 1.06 -17.11 4.77
N VAL A 366 1.07 -18.04 3.83
CA VAL A 366 -0.11 -18.83 3.42
C VAL A 366 -0.03 -20.27 3.90
N ALA A 367 0.92 -20.59 4.79
CA ALA A 367 1.21 -21.95 5.17
C ALA A 367 0.06 -22.61 5.96
N VAL A 368 -0.73 -23.42 5.26
CA VAL A 368 -1.67 -24.39 5.85
C VAL A 368 -0.90 -25.70 6.05
N GLY A 369 0.02 -25.72 7.01
CA GLY A 369 0.87 -26.89 7.29
C GLY A 369 1.91 -27.25 6.21
N LYS A 370 1.95 -26.52 5.08
CA LYS A 370 2.94 -26.64 4.00
C LYS A 370 3.38 -25.25 3.50
N PRO A 371 4.64 -25.05 3.04
CA PRO A 371 5.10 -23.79 2.47
C PRO A 371 4.27 -23.30 1.28
N SER A 372 4.20 -21.98 1.08
CA SER A 372 3.52 -21.35 -0.06
C SER A 372 3.97 -21.87 -1.44
N SER A 373 5.24 -22.26 -1.56
CA SER A 373 5.82 -22.85 -2.77
C SER A 373 5.23 -24.22 -3.12
N GLU A 374 4.66 -24.94 -2.15
CA GLU A 374 4.03 -26.25 -2.37
C GLU A 374 2.53 -26.13 -2.67
N ILE A 375 1.86 -25.13 -2.10
CA ILE A 375 0.42 -24.89 -2.31
C ILE A 375 0.19 -24.18 -3.66
N GLY A 376 1.15 -23.35 -4.09
CA GLY A 376 1.06 -22.59 -5.33
C GLY A 376 -0.16 -21.69 -5.35
N ASN A 377 -0.76 -21.52 -6.52
CA ASN A 377 -1.89 -20.63 -6.77
C ASN A 377 -3.26 -21.32 -6.79
N ALA A 378 -3.43 -22.42 -6.04
CA ALA A 378 -4.67 -23.23 -6.06
C ALA A 378 -5.95 -22.40 -5.85
N ALA A 379 -5.93 -21.45 -4.90
CA ALA A 379 -7.03 -20.53 -4.67
C ALA A 379 -7.33 -19.68 -5.90
N ALA A 380 -6.30 -19.09 -6.51
CA ALA A 380 -6.42 -18.28 -7.72
C ALA A 380 -6.98 -19.09 -8.90
N CYS A 381 -6.61 -20.37 -9.02
CA CYS A 381 -7.13 -21.30 -10.01
C CYS A 381 -8.66 -21.50 -9.93
N THR A 382 -9.31 -21.19 -8.82
CA THR A 382 -10.79 -21.28 -8.73
C THR A 382 -11.52 -20.12 -9.40
N VAL A 383 -10.86 -18.99 -9.64
CA VAL A 383 -11.48 -17.78 -10.21
C VAL A 383 -11.45 -17.82 -11.73
N PRO A 384 -12.58 -18.06 -12.42
CA PRO A 384 -12.60 -18.18 -13.88
C PRO A 384 -12.49 -16.79 -14.55
N VAL A 385 -12.11 -16.74 -15.83
CA VAL A 385 -11.94 -15.47 -16.56
C VAL A 385 -13.24 -14.70 -16.64
N GLU A 386 -14.35 -15.42 -16.81
CA GLU A 386 -15.70 -14.89 -16.89
C GLU A 386 -16.09 -14.11 -15.63
N ALA A 387 -15.59 -14.51 -14.45
CA ALA A 387 -15.82 -13.77 -13.21
C ALA A 387 -15.13 -12.40 -13.24
N VAL A 388 -13.90 -12.33 -13.74
CA VAL A 388 -13.18 -11.06 -13.94
C VAL A 388 -13.86 -10.23 -15.02
N MET A 389 -14.23 -10.85 -16.13
CA MET A 389 -14.85 -10.15 -17.25
C MET A 389 -16.22 -9.58 -16.90
N ARG A 390 -17.03 -10.22 -16.05
CA ARG A 390 -18.27 -9.60 -15.54
C ARG A 390 -18.00 -8.25 -14.86
N GLU A 391 -17.04 -8.22 -13.93
CA GLU A 391 -16.68 -6.98 -13.23
C GLU A 391 -16.08 -5.93 -14.17
N VAL A 392 -15.31 -6.35 -15.17
CA VAL A 392 -14.77 -5.49 -16.23
C VAL A 392 -15.91 -4.83 -17.02
N HIS A 393 -16.88 -5.60 -17.50
CA HIS A 393 -18.01 -5.09 -18.27
C HIS A 393 -18.87 -4.13 -17.44
N ASP A 394 -19.17 -4.50 -16.19
CA ASP A 394 -19.90 -3.65 -15.26
C ASP A 394 -19.18 -2.31 -15.09
N LEU A 395 -17.86 -2.32 -14.85
CA LEU A 395 -17.09 -1.10 -14.64
C LEU A 395 -16.97 -0.24 -15.89
N LEU A 396 -16.82 -0.84 -17.07
CA LEU A 396 -16.77 -0.12 -18.36
C LEU A 396 -18.13 0.45 -18.77
N SER A 397 -19.23 -0.15 -18.31
CA SER A 397 -20.60 0.35 -18.55
C SER A 397 -20.97 1.55 -17.67
N MET A 398 -20.26 1.75 -16.56
CA MET A 398 -20.48 2.91 -15.69
C MET A 398 -20.12 4.21 -16.42
N ARG A 399 -21.11 5.09 -16.58
CA ARG A 399 -20.83 6.46 -16.99
C ARG A 399 -19.99 7.13 -15.90
N PRO A 400 -18.95 7.92 -16.25
CA PRO A 400 -18.29 8.76 -15.26
C PRO A 400 -19.36 9.60 -14.56
N ALA A 401 -19.37 9.60 -13.23
CA ALA A 401 -20.19 10.55 -12.50
C ALA A 401 -19.80 11.93 -13.01
N LEU A 402 -20.74 12.62 -13.67
CA LEU A 402 -20.55 14.02 -14.04
C LEU A 402 -20.17 14.73 -12.75
N SER A 403 -18.94 15.23 -12.68
CA SER A 403 -18.52 16.15 -11.62
C SER A 403 -19.50 17.31 -11.67
N GLY A 404 -20.46 17.33 -10.75
CA GLY A 404 -21.48 18.36 -10.71
C GLY A 404 -20.82 19.70 -10.46
N VAL A 405 -20.61 20.47 -11.53
CA VAL A 405 -20.68 21.92 -11.46
C VAL A 405 -22.16 22.25 -11.28
N GLY A 406 -22.62 22.12 -10.04
CA GLY A 406 -24.00 22.39 -9.63
C GLY A 406 -23.95 23.47 -8.57
N SER A 407 -24.24 24.69 -9.00
CA SER A 407 -24.52 25.88 -8.20
C SER A 407 -25.26 25.58 -6.90
N VAL A 408 -24.71 26.05 -5.78
CA VAL A 408 -25.44 26.19 -4.52
C VAL A 408 -26.42 27.37 -4.67
N PRO A 409 -27.70 27.25 -4.26
CA PRO A 409 -28.60 28.41 -4.11
C PRO A 409 -28.13 29.38 -3.04
#